data_AF-A0A349HIT1-F1
#
_entry.id   AF-A0A349HIT1-F1
#
_cell.length_a   1.000
_cell.length_b   1.000
_cell.length_c   1.000
_cell.angle_alpha   90.00
_cell.angle_beta   90.00
_cell.angle_gamma   90.00
#
_symmetry.space_group_name_H-M   'P 1'
#
loop_
_entity.id
_entity.type
_entity.pdbx_description
1 polymer ?
#
loop_
_entity_poly.entity_id
_entity_poly.type
_entity_poly.pdbx_seq_one_letter_code
_entity_poly.pdbx_strand_id
1 'polypeptide(L)'
;MLDYYPDDVRLKKIAARCGTMAQSGQYNLLRTAKRGDAVASLQALSKFVEATLSLQFLLSKKYMPFYKWSFRACLDLPIAQRVLLKLRELMDSYNAAGANDPKVLEANIEAVCVECVAQRRQAGLSSAEGDWLMGHAEYIQGRIGTDSMRNLPVLIG
;
A
#
# COMPACT_ATOMS: atom_id res chain seq x y z
N MET A 1 -22.01 14.68 12.34
CA MET A 1 -20.86 13.79 12.06
C MET A 1 -20.43 14.10 10.64
N LEU A 2 -19.15 14.36 10.34
CA LEU A 2 -18.74 14.49 8.94
C LEU A 2 -18.86 13.11 8.31
N ASP A 3 -19.64 13.00 7.24
CA ASP A 3 -19.72 11.78 6.47
C ASP A 3 -18.30 11.39 5.99
N TYR A 4 -18.05 10.08 5.89
CA TYR A 4 -16.81 9.59 5.31
C TYR A 4 -16.76 9.90 3.80
N TYR A 5 -15.62 9.65 3.15
CA TYR A 5 -15.51 9.84 1.70
C TYR A 5 -16.66 9.16 0.92
N PRO A 6 -17.24 9.84 -0.09
CA PRO A 6 -18.10 9.19 -1.07
C PRO A 6 -17.40 7.97 -1.69
N ASP A 7 -18.17 6.95 -2.08
CA ASP A 7 -17.57 5.66 -2.47
C ASP A 7 -16.61 5.80 -3.66
N ASP A 8 -16.94 6.57 -4.70
CA ASP A 8 -16.03 6.81 -5.83
C ASP A 8 -14.72 7.50 -5.41
N VAL A 9 -14.79 8.48 -4.50
CA VAL A 9 -13.60 9.16 -3.95
C VAL A 9 -12.75 8.16 -3.17
N ARG A 10 -13.39 7.30 -2.37
CA ARG A 10 -12.71 6.25 -1.60
C ARG A 10 -12.06 5.21 -2.52
N LEU A 11 -12.75 4.76 -3.56
CA LEU A 11 -12.20 3.83 -4.56
C LEU A 11 -11.01 4.45 -5.29
N LYS A 12 -11.09 5.73 -5.69
CA LYS A 12 -9.97 6.44 -6.31
C LYS A 12 -8.74 6.47 -5.40
N LYS A 13 -8.95 6.78 -4.12
CA LYS A 13 -7.88 6.78 -3.12
C LYS A 13 -7.28 5.39 -2.93
N ILE A 14 -8.11 4.35 -2.85
CA ILE A 14 -7.66 2.96 -2.73
C ILE A 14 -6.82 2.55 -3.97
N ALA A 15 -7.30 2.86 -5.18
CA ALA A 15 -6.57 2.61 -6.41
C ALA A 15 -5.20 3.30 -6.40
N ALA A 16 -5.16 4.59 -6.04
CA ALA A 16 -3.92 5.35 -5.95
C ALA A 16 -2.92 4.76 -4.93
N ARG A 17 -3.39 4.27 -3.77
CA ARG A 17 -2.52 3.62 -2.77
C ARG A 17 -2.00 2.28 -3.28
N CYS A 18 -2.83 1.47 -3.94
CA CYS A 18 -2.37 0.22 -4.56
C CYS A 18 -1.30 0.49 -5.64
N GLY A 19 -1.54 1.47 -6.53
CA GLY A 19 -0.57 1.86 -7.55
C GLY A 19 0.72 2.42 -6.96
N THR A 20 0.62 3.23 -5.89
CA THR A 20 1.80 3.75 -5.17
C THR A 20 2.61 2.61 -4.57
N MET A 21 1.98 1.66 -3.88
CA MET A 21 2.66 0.50 -3.29
C MET A 21 3.33 -0.37 -4.36
N ALA A 22 2.68 -0.58 -5.52
CA ALA A 22 3.27 -1.31 -6.64
C ALA A 22 4.56 -0.63 -7.13
N GLN A 23 4.51 0.68 -7.36
CA GLN A 23 5.66 1.41 -7.86
C GLN A 23 6.75 1.55 -6.81
N SER A 24 6.43 1.96 -5.59
CA SER A 24 7.43 2.25 -4.57
C SER A 24 8.02 0.98 -3.96
N GLY A 25 7.20 -0.02 -3.66
CA GLY A 25 7.66 -1.28 -3.07
C GLY A 25 8.08 -2.30 -4.11
N GLN A 26 7.11 -2.86 -4.84
CA GLN A 26 7.33 -4.03 -5.69
C GLN A 26 8.28 -3.75 -6.89
N TYR A 27 8.43 -2.49 -7.31
CA TYR A 27 9.33 -2.12 -8.42
C TYR A 27 10.55 -1.30 -7.97
N ASN A 28 10.34 -0.07 -7.47
CA ASN A 28 11.42 0.89 -7.25
C ASN A 28 12.36 0.48 -6.13
N LEU A 29 11.84 0.06 -4.97
CA LEU A 29 12.68 -0.29 -3.83
C LEU A 29 13.65 -1.44 -4.17
N LEU A 30 13.18 -2.47 -4.89
CA LEU A 30 14.02 -3.58 -5.32
C LEU A 30 15.09 -3.14 -6.31
N ARG A 31 14.73 -2.25 -7.23
CA ARG A 31 15.65 -1.71 -8.24
C ARG A 31 16.72 -0.81 -7.62
N THR A 32 16.36 0.03 -6.66
CA THR A 32 17.31 0.93 -5.97
C THR A 32 18.21 0.15 -5.03
N ALA A 33 17.69 -0.87 -4.33
CA ALA A 33 18.48 -1.73 -3.45
C ALA A 33 19.55 -2.52 -4.23
N LYS A 34 19.19 -3.12 -5.38
CA LYS A 34 20.14 -3.82 -6.28
C LYS A 34 21.27 -2.92 -6.78
N ARG A 35 21.07 -1.60 -6.81
CA ARG A 35 22.06 -0.61 -7.25
C ARG A 35 22.91 -0.06 -6.10
N GLY A 36 22.60 -0.39 -4.85
CA GLY A 36 23.24 0.18 -3.68
C GLY A 36 22.89 1.66 -3.44
N ASP A 37 21.82 2.18 -4.04
CA ASP A 37 21.37 3.56 -3.81
C ASP A 37 20.53 3.61 -2.53
N ALA A 38 21.20 3.89 -1.41
CA ALA A 38 20.58 3.93 -0.09
C ALA A 38 19.53 5.03 0.04
N VAL A 39 19.76 6.20 -0.58
CA VAL A 39 18.84 7.35 -0.48
C VAL A 39 17.55 7.05 -1.24
N ALA A 40 17.66 6.58 -2.48
CA ALA A 40 16.48 6.23 -3.27
C ALA A 40 15.71 5.05 -2.66
N SER A 41 16.42 4.08 -2.08
CA SER A 41 15.80 2.96 -1.37
C SER A 41 15.01 3.43 -0.15
N LEU A 42 15.57 4.31 0.67
CA LEU A 42 14.86 4.86 1.82
C LEU A 42 13.61 5.66 1.40
N GLN A 43 13.70 6.44 0.33
CA GLN A 43 12.55 7.17 -0.22
C GLN A 43 11.44 6.22 -0.71
N ALA A 44 11.81 5.17 -1.42
CA ALA A 44 10.89 4.17 -1.94
C ALA A 44 10.20 3.39 -0.80
N LEU A 45 10.96 2.98 0.22
CA LEU A 45 10.43 2.33 1.42
C LEU A 45 9.47 3.23 2.18
N SER A 46 9.84 4.50 2.41
CA SER A 46 8.98 5.46 3.11
C SER A 46 7.63 5.64 2.40
N LYS A 47 7.64 5.81 1.07
CA LYS A 47 6.42 5.89 0.25
C LYS A 47 5.59 4.61 0.32
N PHE A 48 6.23 3.44 0.32
CA PHE A 48 5.55 2.15 0.43
C PHE A 48 4.84 2.01 1.78
N VAL A 49 5.54 2.31 2.89
CA VAL A 49 4.97 2.23 4.25
C VAL A 49 3.80 3.19 4.41
N GLU A 50 3.95 4.45 4.01
CA GLU A 50 2.88 5.45 4.10
C GLU A 50 1.65 5.04 3.28
N ALA A 51 1.85 4.57 2.05
CA ALA A 51 0.76 4.12 1.20
C ALA A 51 0.04 2.90 1.80
N THR A 52 0.79 1.97 2.39
CA THR A 52 0.24 0.78 3.06
C THR A 52 -0.64 1.17 4.25
N LEU A 53 -0.16 2.07 5.13
CA LEU A 53 -0.92 2.54 6.29
C LEU A 53 -2.17 3.30 5.85
N SER A 54 -2.04 4.21 4.87
CA SER A 54 -3.17 4.94 4.30
C SER A 54 -4.23 4.00 3.71
N LEU A 55 -3.83 2.90 3.07
CA LEU A 55 -4.76 1.89 2.56
C LEU A 55 -5.58 1.26 3.70
N GLN A 56 -4.97 0.92 4.83
CA GLN A 56 -5.67 0.33 5.97
C GLN A 56 -6.77 1.23 6.53
N PHE A 57 -6.52 2.55 6.59
CA PHE A 57 -7.53 3.54 6.98
C PHE A 57 -8.68 3.63 5.97
N LEU A 58 -8.39 3.63 4.66
CA LEU A 58 -9.40 3.67 3.60
C LEU A 58 -10.31 2.43 3.62
N LEU A 59 -9.72 1.25 3.84
CA LEU A 59 -10.46 -0.01 3.98
C LEU A 59 -11.32 -0.02 5.26
N SER A 60 -10.84 0.61 6.33
CA SER A 60 -11.58 0.73 7.60
C SER A 60 -12.63 1.85 7.60
N LYS A 61 -12.79 2.58 6.49
CA LYS A 61 -13.61 3.81 6.41
C LYS A 61 -13.29 4.83 7.52
N LYS A 62 -12.01 5.02 7.81
CA LYS A 62 -11.49 6.01 8.78
C LYS A 62 -10.52 6.98 8.11
N TYR A 63 -10.42 8.19 8.62
CA TYR A 63 -9.42 9.15 8.15
C TYR A 63 -8.07 8.81 8.78
N MET A 64 -7.02 8.74 7.96
CA MET A 64 -5.66 8.57 8.47
C MET A 64 -5.22 9.84 9.22
N PRO A 65 -4.67 9.74 10.44
CA PRO A 65 -4.08 10.88 11.12
C PRO A 65 -2.76 11.29 10.46
N PHE A 66 -2.10 12.33 10.98
CA PHE A 66 -0.79 12.75 10.49
C PHE A 66 0.23 11.59 10.48
N TYR A 67 1.08 11.52 9.44
CA TYR A 67 1.86 10.32 9.10
C TYR A 67 2.66 9.75 10.28
N LYS A 68 3.21 10.59 11.16
CA LYS A 68 4.00 10.14 12.34
C LYS A 68 3.19 9.33 13.37
N TRP A 69 1.86 9.46 13.38
CA TRP A 69 0.96 8.73 14.27
C TRP A 69 0.22 7.59 13.57
N SER A 70 0.30 7.51 12.24
CA SER A 70 -0.48 6.59 11.43
C SER A 70 -0.25 5.12 11.82
N PHE A 71 1.00 4.71 12.06
CA PHE A 71 1.31 3.33 12.47
C PHE A 71 0.65 2.98 13.81
N ARG A 72 0.78 3.87 14.82
CA ARG A 72 0.18 3.64 16.15
C ARG A 72 -1.33 3.55 16.06
N ALA A 73 -1.95 4.47 15.34
CA ALA A 73 -3.40 4.49 15.15
C ALA A 73 -3.92 3.29 14.32
N CYS A 74 -3.11 2.74 13.42
CA CYS A 74 -3.45 1.51 12.70
C CYS A 74 -3.58 0.29 13.62
N LEU A 75 -2.89 0.24 14.77
CA LEU A 75 -2.99 -0.87 15.73
C LEU A 75 -4.43 -1.04 16.26
N ASP A 76 -5.24 0.01 16.24
CA ASP A 76 -6.64 -0.01 16.67
C ASP A 76 -7.60 -0.45 15.53
N LEU A 77 -7.08 -0.84 14.36
CA LEU A 77 -7.87 -1.31 13.22
C LEU A 77 -7.82 -2.85 13.18
N PRO A 78 -8.94 -3.55 13.44
CA PRO A 78 -8.95 -5.01 13.45
C PRO A 78 -8.51 -5.65 12.13
N ILE A 79 -8.86 -5.03 11.00
CA ILE A 79 -8.50 -5.56 9.67
C ILE A 79 -6.99 -5.47 9.41
N ALA A 80 -6.28 -4.53 10.04
CA ALA A 80 -4.90 -4.18 9.69
C ALA A 80 -3.85 -5.09 10.33
N GLN A 81 -4.21 -5.90 11.33
CA GLN A 81 -3.25 -6.57 12.22
C GLN A 81 -2.21 -7.42 11.45
N ARG A 82 -2.65 -8.19 10.46
CA ARG A 82 -1.75 -9.03 9.64
C ARG A 82 -0.79 -8.19 8.80
N VAL A 83 -1.28 -7.13 8.16
CA VAL A 83 -0.45 -6.20 7.37
C VAL A 83 0.56 -5.49 8.27
N LEU A 84 0.16 -5.09 9.49
CA LEU A 84 1.07 -4.41 10.43
C LEU A 84 2.18 -5.33 10.95
N LEU A 85 1.88 -6.61 11.16
CA LEU A 85 2.90 -7.61 11.47
C LEU A 85 3.93 -7.70 10.33
N LYS A 86 3.48 -7.81 9.08
CA LYS A 86 4.39 -7.86 7.91
C LYS A 86 5.17 -6.56 7.69
N LEU A 87 4.56 -5.41 7.96
CA LEU A 87 5.29 -4.14 7.95
C LEU A 87 6.35 -4.07 9.04
N ARG A 88 6.09 -4.61 10.23
CA ARG A 88 7.10 -4.67 11.30
C ARG A 88 8.27 -5.57 10.89
N GLU A 89 7.99 -6.78 10.40
CA GLU A 89 9.01 -7.71 9.89
C GLU A 89 9.88 -7.06 8.79
N LEU A 90 9.25 -6.34 7.85
CA LEU A 90 9.95 -5.56 6.82
C LEU A 90 10.88 -4.51 7.43
N MET A 91 10.41 -3.73 8.40
CA MET A 91 11.21 -2.66 9.02
C MET A 91 12.35 -3.21 9.88
N ASP A 92 12.10 -4.27 10.64
CA ASP A 92 13.11 -4.93 11.47
C ASP A 92 14.20 -5.53 10.58
N SER A 93 13.81 -6.17 9.47
CA SER A 93 14.74 -6.63 8.45
C SER A 93 15.51 -5.46 7.85
N TYR A 94 14.86 -4.39 7.39
CA TYR A 94 15.57 -3.27 6.76
C TYR A 94 16.60 -2.59 7.69
N ASN A 95 16.33 -2.56 9.00
CA ASN A 95 17.21 -1.92 9.99
C ASN A 95 18.37 -2.82 10.46
N ALA A 96 18.31 -4.13 10.22
CA ALA A 96 19.39 -5.03 10.61
C ALA A 96 20.65 -4.81 9.75
N ALA A 97 21.83 -4.85 10.38
CA ALA A 97 23.10 -4.69 9.67
C ALA A 97 23.25 -5.78 8.59
N GLY A 98 23.38 -5.37 7.32
CA GLY A 98 23.52 -6.27 6.17
C GLY A 98 22.21 -6.78 5.54
N ALA A 99 21.04 -6.37 6.06
CA ALA A 99 19.74 -6.88 5.63
C ALA A 99 19.04 -6.04 4.53
N ASN A 100 19.80 -5.19 3.84
CA ASN A 100 19.45 -4.67 2.52
C ASN A 100 19.69 -5.70 1.39
N ASP A 101 19.79 -6.99 1.72
CA ASP A 101 19.77 -8.05 0.70
C ASP A 101 18.49 -7.89 -0.13
N PRO A 102 18.60 -7.61 -1.45
CA PRO A 102 17.45 -7.41 -2.30
C PRO A 102 16.44 -8.56 -2.26
N LYS A 103 16.89 -9.80 -2.02
CA LYS A 103 15.99 -10.97 -1.94
C LYS A 103 15.14 -10.97 -0.67
N VAL A 104 15.76 -10.64 0.47
CA VAL A 104 15.04 -10.54 1.75
C VAL A 104 14.04 -9.39 1.69
N LEU A 105 14.45 -8.27 1.10
CA LEU A 105 13.60 -7.11 0.90
C LEU A 105 12.41 -7.42 -0.02
N GLU A 106 12.65 -8.13 -1.13
CA GLU A 106 11.62 -8.61 -2.05
C GLU A 106 10.58 -9.50 -1.34
N ALA A 107 11.03 -10.51 -0.60
CA ALA A 107 10.15 -11.40 0.14
C ALA A 107 9.28 -10.66 1.18
N ASN A 108 9.86 -9.70 1.90
CA ASN A 108 9.13 -8.91 2.90
C ASN A 108 8.11 -7.96 2.26
N ILE A 109 8.45 -7.31 1.14
CA ILE A 109 7.50 -6.47 0.38
C ILE A 109 6.36 -7.33 -0.15
N GLU A 110 6.67 -8.50 -0.72
CA GLU A 110 5.69 -9.44 -1.25
C GLU A 110 4.73 -9.89 -0.14
N ALA A 111 5.23 -10.25 1.03
CA ALA A 111 4.41 -10.61 2.19
C ALA A 111 3.41 -9.52 2.59
N VAL A 112 3.82 -8.25 2.59
CA VAL A 112 2.91 -7.11 2.83
C VAL A 112 1.87 -6.98 1.72
N CYS A 113 2.28 -7.14 0.46
CA CYS A 113 1.40 -7.02 -0.70
C CYS A 113 0.33 -8.11 -0.73
N VAL A 114 0.71 -9.36 -0.46
CA VAL A 114 -0.20 -10.52 -0.38
C VAL A 114 -1.28 -10.31 0.67
N GLU A 115 -0.92 -9.85 1.87
CA GLU A 115 -1.92 -9.55 2.92
C GLU A 115 -2.88 -8.44 2.49
N CYS A 116 -2.37 -7.40 1.80
CA CYS A 116 -3.24 -6.35 1.26
C CYS A 116 -4.15 -6.86 0.13
N VAL A 117 -3.68 -7.78 -0.71
CA VAL A 117 -4.50 -8.46 -1.74
C VAL A 117 -5.61 -9.27 -1.09
N ALA A 118 -5.29 -10.06 -0.06
CA ALA A 118 -6.25 -10.87 0.66
C ALA A 118 -7.38 -10.03 1.27
N GLN A 119 -7.04 -8.92 1.95
CA GLN A 119 -8.02 -7.98 2.49
C GLN A 119 -8.96 -7.41 1.42
N ARG A 120 -8.43 -7.06 0.25
CA ARG A 120 -9.25 -6.50 -0.85
C ARG A 120 -10.17 -7.52 -1.49
N ARG A 121 -9.71 -8.76 -1.65
CA ARG A 121 -10.55 -9.88 -2.14
C ARG A 121 -11.68 -10.14 -1.15
N GLN A 122 -11.38 -10.20 0.15
CA GLN A 122 -12.40 -10.33 1.20
C GLN A 122 -13.40 -9.17 1.22
N ALA A 123 -12.95 -7.95 0.91
CA ALA A 123 -13.81 -6.77 0.80
C ALA A 123 -14.57 -6.66 -0.54
N GLY A 124 -14.41 -7.60 -1.48
CA GLY A 124 -15.06 -7.56 -2.79
C GLY A 124 -14.61 -6.41 -3.70
N LEU A 125 -13.45 -5.80 -3.41
CA LEU A 125 -12.95 -4.62 -4.12
C LEU A 125 -12.22 -4.96 -5.41
N SER A 126 -11.51 -6.09 -5.44
CA SER A 126 -10.75 -6.54 -6.62
C SER A 126 -10.81 -8.06 -6.79
N SER A 127 -10.97 -8.50 -8.04
CA SER A 127 -10.82 -9.90 -8.47
C SER A 127 -9.63 -10.07 -9.42
N ALA A 128 -8.72 -9.09 -9.51
CA ALA A 128 -7.53 -9.20 -10.35
C ALA A 128 -6.64 -10.40 -9.91
N GLU A 129 -6.05 -11.05 -10.89
CA GLU A 129 -5.13 -12.17 -10.69
C GLU A 129 -3.77 -11.71 -10.16
N GLY A 130 -3.08 -12.61 -9.46
CA GLY A 130 -1.75 -12.37 -8.89
C GLY A 130 -1.69 -11.31 -7.79
N ASP A 131 -0.45 -11.00 -7.39
CA ASP A 131 -0.13 -10.13 -6.25
C ASP A 131 0.49 -8.79 -6.66
N TRP A 132 0.58 -8.53 -7.97
CA TRP A 132 1.01 -7.25 -8.51
C TRP A 132 -0.05 -6.16 -8.26
N LEU A 133 0.25 -5.21 -7.36
CA LEU A 133 -0.74 -4.27 -6.85
C LEU A 133 -1.23 -3.26 -7.89
N MET A 134 -0.50 -3.04 -8.99
CA MET A 134 -0.99 -2.16 -10.06
C MET A 134 -2.20 -2.77 -10.78
N GLY A 135 -2.20 -4.08 -11.03
CA GLY A 135 -3.35 -4.74 -11.65
C GLY A 135 -4.62 -4.60 -10.79
N HIS A 136 -4.45 -4.68 -9.46
CA HIS A 136 -5.53 -4.39 -8.51
C HIS A 136 -5.93 -2.91 -8.51
N ALA A 137 -4.97 -1.99 -8.67
CA ALA A 137 -5.23 -0.55 -8.74
C ALA A 137 -6.08 -0.19 -9.97
N GLU A 138 -5.69 -0.70 -11.15
CA GLU A 138 -6.39 -0.50 -12.42
C GLU A 138 -7.79 -1.13 -12.41
N TYR A 139 -7.92 -2.33 -11.85
CA TYR A 139 -9.20 -2.99 -11.66
C TYR A 139 -10.16 -2.13 -10.82
N ILE A 140 -9.69 -1.61 -9.68
CA ILE A 140 -10.48 -0.76 -8.79
C ILE A 140 -10.83 0.56 -9.47
N GLN A 141 -9.86 1.17 -10.17
CA GLN A 141 -10.06 2.40 -10.93
C GLN A 141 -11.20 2.24 -11.95
N GLY A 142 -11.23 1.11 -12.69
CA GLY A 142 -12.26 0.82 -13.70
C GLY A 142 -13.69 0.69 -13.15
N ARG A 143 -13.85 0.45 -11.85
CA ARG A 143 -15.16 0.33 -11.20
C ARG A 143 -15.73 1.64 -10.66
N ILE A 144 -14.98 2.73 -10.71
CA ILE A 144 -15.43 4.07 -10.30
C ILE A 144 -16.58 4.48 -11.22
N GLY A 145 -17.72 4.92 -10.68
CA GLY A 145 -18.89 5.32 -11.48
C GLY A 145 -18.72 6.67 -12.19
N THR A 146 -18.10 7.61 -11.50
CA THR A 146 -17.85 8.98 -11.99
C THR A 146 -16.74 9.01 -13.06
N ASP A 147 -17.09 9.28 -14.31
CA ASP A 147 -16.17 9.25 -15.45
C ASP A 147 -14.95 10.16 -15.28
N SER A 148 -15.15 11.39 -14.77
CA SER A 148 -14.06 12.33 -14.54
C SER A 148 -13.03 11.80 -13.53
N MET A 149 -13.45 11.01 -12.54
CA MET A 149 -12.55 10.37 -11.58
C MET A 149 -11.92 9.09 -12.14
N ARG A 150 -12.69 8.30 -12.90
CA ARG A 150 -12.24 7.07 -13.56
C ARG A 150 -11.09 7.35 -14.54
N ASN A 151 -11.15 8.48 -15.24
CA ASN A 151 -10.19 8.84 -16.28
C ASN A 151 -8.95 9.59 -15.76
N LEU A 152 -8.87 9.89 -14.45
CA LEU A 152 -7.63 10.42 -13.87
C LEU A 152 -6.53 9.35 -13.87
N PRO A 153 -5.25 9.74 -13.99
CA PRO A 153 -4.12 8.85 -13.75
C PRO A 153 -4.29 8.05 -12.45
N VAL A 154 -3.98 6.74 -12.49
CA VAL A 154 -4.21 5.81 -11.36
C VAL A 154 -3.58 6.31 -10.07
N LEU A 155 -2.37 6.87 -10.14
CA LEU A 155 -1.62 7.35 -8.97
C LEU A 155 -2.17 8.62 -8.32
N ILE A 156 -3.09 9.34 -8.96
CA ILE A 156 -3.68 10.55 -8.39
C ILE A 156 -4.81 10.15 -7.44
N GLY A 157 -4.67 10.44 -6.14
CA GLY A 157 -5.71 10.10 -5.13
C GLY A 157 -5.38 10.52 -3.70
#